data_AF-A0AAD5ER15-F1
#
_entry.id   AF-A0AAD5ER15-F1
#
_cell.length_a   1.000
_cell.length_b   1.000
_cell.length_c   1.000
_cell.angle_alpha   90.00
_cell.angle_beta   90.00
_cell.angle_gamma   90.00
#
_symmetry.space_group_name_H-M   'P 1'
#
loop_
_entity.id
_entity.type
_entity.pdbx_description
1 polymer ?
#
loop_
_entity_poly.entity_id
_entity_poly.type
_entity_poly.pdbx_seq_one_letter_code
_entity_poly.pdbx_strand_id
1 'polypeptide(L)'
;MWQKKEAGRIVGRLLNTFDTIAGSREDLAGELSSIISEAFVLGKEISRQIARIAWTLDLEQQVFDEDTMELETGDPVKEPRVVNWVVAPGVIKRGKSTGEGFRHEEMLLKRIVSCDEDAGPC
;
A
#
# COMPACT_ATOMS: atom_id res chain seq x y z
N MET A 1 15.59 15.06 9.20
CA MET A 1 15.61 14.57 10.60
C MET A 1 14.20 14.44 11.21
N TRP A 2 13.19 15.16 10.72
CA TRP A 2 11.80 15.10 11.21
C TRP A 2 11.03 13.80 10.88
N GLN A 3 11.25 13.18 9.71
CA GLN A 3 10.51 11.97 9.29
C GLN A 3 10.74 10.72 10.15
N LYS A 4 11.91 10.57 10.80
CA LYS A 4 12.20 9.39 11.64
C LYS A 4 11.38 9.34 12.93
N LYS A 5 11.13 10.50 13.55
CA LYS A 5 10.33 10.59 14.79
C LYS A 5 8.85 10.34 14.52
N GLU A 6 8.34 10.86 13.40
CA GLU A 6 6.96 10.65 12.97
C GLU A 6 6.69 9.17 12.67
N ALA A 7 7.58 8.52 11.91
CA ALA A 7 7.45 7.11 11.56
C ALA A 7 7.47 6.19 12.78
N GLY A 8 8.39 6.41 13.73
CA GLY A 8 8.42 5.66 14.99
C GLY A 8 7.15 5.84 15.82
N ARG A 9 6.55 7.04 15.80
CA ARG A 9 5.28 7.31 16.48
C ARG A 9 4.10 6.58 15.84
N ILE A 10 4.05 6.50 14.50
CA ILE A 10 3.02 5.76 13.76
C ILE A 10 3.14 4.25 14.04
N VAL A 11 4.36 3.70 13.95
CA VAL A 11 4.63 2.28 14.25
C VAL A 11 4.22 1.95 15.69
N GLY A 12 4.62 2.76 16.66
CA GLY A 12 4.23 2.55 18.06
C GLY A 12 2.71 2.61 18.28
N ARG A 13 1.99 3.49 17.56
CA ARG A 13 0.52 3.54 17.60
C ARG A 13 -0.13 2.28 17.02
N LEU A 14 0.39 1.78 15.90
CA LEU A 14 -0.11 0.54 15.29
C LEU A 14 0.08 -0.63 16.24
N LEU A 15 1.29 -0.82 16.79
CA LEU A 15 1.59 -1.88 17.75
C LEU A 15 0.66 -1.83 18.97
N ASN A 16 0.50 -0.66 19.60
CA ASN A 16 -0.41 -0.49 20.74
C ASN A 16 -1.88 -0.79 20.40
N THR A 17 -2.31 -0.43 19.19
CA THR A 17 -3.68 -0.69 18.74
C THR A 17 -3.90 -2.20 18.58
N PHE A 18 -2.91 -2.90 18.04
CA PHE A 18 -2.97 -4.36 17.93
C PHE A 18 -2.91 -5.06 19.27
N ASP A 19 -2.06 -4.63 20.21
CA ASP A 19 -2.03 -5.17 21.58
C ASP A 19 -3.39 -5.02 22.27
N THR A 20 -4.08 -3.90 22.02
CA THR A 20 -5.42 -3.62 22.56
C THR A 20 -6.49 -4.51 21.91
N ILE A 21 -6.40 -4.75 20.59
CA ILE A 21 -7.35 -5.60 19.85
C ILE A 21 -7.11 -7.09 20.13
N ALA A 22 -5.85 -7.49 20.27
CA ALA A 22 -5.42 -8.87 20.45
C ALA A 22 -5.51 -9.34 21.91
N GLY A 23 -6.33 -8.69 22.75
CA GLY A 23 -6.45 -8.83 24.21
C GLY A 23 -6.73 -10.22 24.80
N SER A 24 -6.50 -11.31 24.05
CA SER A 24 -6.49 -12.68 24.53
C SER A 24 -5.58 -13.63 23.74
N ARG A 25 -4.73 -13.17 22.82
CA ARG A 25 -3.83 -14.01 22.01
C ARG A 25 -2.44 -13.38 21.93
N GLU A 26 -1.65 -13.56 22.98
CA GLU A 26 -0.25 -13.09 23.06
C GLU A 26 0.57 -13.52 21.84
N ASP A 27 0.31 -14.71 21.31
CA ASP A 27 0.95 -15.23 20.08
C ASP A 27 0.69 -14.34 18.86
N LEU A 28 -0.54 -13.85 18.69
CA LEU A 28 -0.93 -13.03 17.53
C LEU A 28 -0.32 -11.62 17.61
N ALA A 29 -0.25 -11.05 18.82
CA ALA A 29 0.39 -9.75 19.03
C ALA A 29 1.89 -9.81 18.69
N GLY A 30 2.57 -10.90 19.10
CA GLY A 30 3.97 -11.15 18.76
C GLY A 30 4.21 -11.27 17.26
N GLU A 31 3.40 -12.08 16.57
CA GLU A 31 3.50 -12.26 15.11
C GLU A 31 3.27 -10.96 14.35
N LEU A 32 2.21 -10.21 14.69
CA LEU A 32 1.93 -8.91 14.06
C LEU A 32 3.04 -7.88 14.31
N SER A 33 3.60 -7.87 15.52
CA SER A 33 4.74 -7.01 15.85
C SER A 33 5.98 -7.34 15.02
N SER A 34 6.24 -8.64 14.80
CA SER A 34 7.33 -9.09 13.91
C SER A 34 7.11 -8.61 12.48
N ILE A 35 5.92 -8.83 11.92
CA ILE A 35 5.57 -8.42 10.54
C ILE A 35 5.79 -6.92 10.34
N ILE A 36 5.32 -6.09 11.27
CA ILE A 36 5.47 -4.63 11.18
C ILE A 36 6.94 -4.22 11.29
N SER A 37 7.69 -4.85 12.19
CA SER A 37 9.11 -4.56 12.39
C SER A 37 9.93 -4.93 11.16
N GLU A 38 9.69 -6.11 10.58
CA GLU A 38 10.35 -6.57 9.36
C GLU A 38 9.99 -5.69 8.16
N ALA A 39 8.71 -5.36 7.98
CA ALA A 39 8.26 -4.45 6.93
C ALA A 39 8.92 -3.07 7.05
N PHE A 40 9.09 -2.56 8.28
CA PHE A 40 9.79 -1.30 8.52
C PHE A 40 11.27 -1.37 8.15
N VAL A 41 11.97 -2.42 8.55
CA VAL A 41 13.38 -2.63 8.18
C VAL A 41 13.55 -2.72 6.67
N LEU A 42 12.69 -3.49 6.00
CA LEU A 42 12.67 -3.60 4.54
C LEU A 42 12.43 -2.25 3.87
N GLY A 43 11.43 -1.49 4.32
CA GLY A 43 11.14 -0.16 3.80
C GLY A 43 12.32 0.81 3.94
N LYS A 44 13.08 0.70 5.03
CA LYS A 44 14.30 1.49 5.26
C LYS A 44 15.42 1.12 4.28
N GLU A 45 15.67 -0.16 4.04
CA GLU A 45 16.70 -0.59 3.09
C GLU A 45 16.34 -0.25 1.64
N ILE A 46 15.07 -0.38 1.27
CA ILE A 46 14.55 0.08 -0.01
C ILE A 46 14.79 1.58 -0.18
N SER A 47 14.49 2.38 0.85
CA SER A 47 14.68 3.84 0.82
C SER A 47 16.14 4.29 0.76
N ARG A 48 17.11 3.40 1.05
CA ARG A 48 18.54 3.69 0.97
C ARG A 48 19.06 3.65 -0.47
N GLN A 49 18.30 3.08 -1.40
CA GLN A 49 18.64 3.03 -2.81
C GLN A 49 18.36 4.39 -3.47
N ILE A 50 19.16 4.75 -4.48
CA ILE A 50 18.93 5.98 -5.27
C ILE A 50 17.63 5.84 -6.07
N ALA A 51 17.28 4.60 -6.46
CA ALA A 51 15.97 4.27 -7.00
C ALA A 51 14.91 4.44 -5.92
N ARG A 52 13.94 5.32 -6.15
CA ARG A 52 12.87 5.60 -5.18
C ARG A 52 11.73 4.61 -5.41
N ILE A 53 11.34 3.88 -4.38
CA ILE A 53 10.10 3.11 -4.37
C ILE A 53 9.08 3.86 -3.53
N ALA A 54 7.86 4.02 -4.05
CA ALA A 54 6.77 4.68 -3.36
C ALA A 54 5.52 3.81 -3.41
N TRP A 55 4.84 3.71 -2.27
CA TRP A 55 3.52 3.14 -2.17
C TRP A 55 2.49 4.19 -2.55
N THR A 56 1.51 3.81 -3.36
CA THR A 56 0.40 4.68 -3.75
C THR A 56 -0.90 4.17 -3.15
N LEU A 57 -1.57 5.05 -2.43
CA LEU A 57 -2.69 4.72 -1.54
C LEU A 57 -3.73 5.85 -1.58
N ASP A 58 -3.88 6.50 -2.74
CA ASP A 58 -4.74 7.69 -2.86
C ASP A 58 -6.17 7.35 -2.41
N LEU A 59 -6.60 8.03 -1.34
CA LEU A 59 -7.83 7.74 -0.60
C LEU A 59 -9.04 8.48 -1.17
N GLU A 60 -8.86 9.26 -2.23
CA GLU A 60 -9.94 9.98 -2.89
C GLU A 60 -10.70 9.03 -3.81
N GLN A 61 -12.03 9.21 -3.92
CA GLN A 61 -12.87 8.39 -4.80
C GLN A 61 -12.38 8.53 -6.24
N GLN A 62 -11.73 7.49 -6.75
CA GLN A 62 -11.20 7.43 -8.10
C GLN A 62 -12.08 6.54 -8.97
N VAL A 63 -12.22 6.93 -10.23
CA VAL A 63 -12.71 6.02 -11.27
C VAL A 63 -11.65 4.93 -11.47
N PHE A 64 -12.09 3.68 -11.64
CA PHE A 64 -11.21 2.57 -11.92
C PHE A 64 -10.35 2.86 -13.15
N ASP A 65 -9.04 2.65 -13.01
CA ASP A 65 -8.05 2.83 -14.05
C ASP A 65 -7.28 1.52 -14.26
N GLU A 66 -7.50 0.87 -15.39
CA GLU A 66 -6.90 -0.43 -15.70
C GLU A 66 -5.37 -0.39 -15.82
N ASP A 67 -4.77 0.78 -16.09
CA ASP A 67 -3.33 0.92 -16.16
C ASP A 67 -2.69 0.90 -14.77
N THR A 68 -3.43 1.32 -13.74
CA THR A 68 -2.89 1.48 -12.38
C THR A 68 -3.59 0.65 -11.29
N MET A 69 -4.67 -0.06 -11.65
CA MET A 69 -5.51 -0.83 -10.72
C MET A 69 -5.91 -2.19 -11.29
N GLU A 70 -6.17 -3.14 -10.38
CA GLU A 70 -6.70 -4.46 -10.63
C GLU A 70 -7.83 -4.73 -9.62
N LEU A 71 -8.89 -5.42 -10.04
CA LEU A 71 -9.93 -5.84 -9.12
C LEU A 71 -9.42 -6.98 -8.23
N GLU A 72 -9.83 -6.99 -6.96
CA GLU A 72 -9.57 -8.11 -6.05
C GLU A 72 -10.03 -9.46 -6.63
N THR A 73 -11.14 -9.46 -7.37
CA THR A 73 -11.70 -10.67 -7.99
C THR A 73 -10.93 -11.12 -9.24
N GLY A 74 -10.08 -10.26 -9.81
CA GLY A 74 -9.38 -10.49 -11.07
C GLY A 74 -10.26 -10.39 -12.32
N ASP A 75 -11.52 -9.97 -12.18
CA ASP A 75 -12.44 -9.83 -13.30
C ASP A 75 -12.10 -8.62 -14.19
N PRO A 76 -12.33 -8.71 -15.51
CA PRO A 76 -12.21 -7.55 -16.39
C PRO A 76 -13.33 -6.55 -16.12
N VAL A 77 -12.96 -5.27 -16.01
CA VAL A 77 -13.91 -4.17 -15.84
C VAL A 77 -14.51 -3.81 -17.20
N LYS A 78 -15.83 -4.00 -17.34
CA LYS A 78 -16.55 -3.74 -18.61
C LYS A 78 -17.11 -2.32 -18.73
N GLU A 79 -17.36 -1.67 -17.60
CA GLU A 79 -17.95 -0.32 -17.50
C GLU A 79 -17.15 0.53 -16.51
N PRO A 80 -17.12 1.87 -16.64
CA PRO A 80 -16.43 2.73 -15.68
C PRO A 80 -17.02 2.57 -14.28
N ARG A 81 -16.24 2.01 -13.35
CA ARG A 81 -16.66 1.81 -11.95
C ARG A 81 -15.98 2.79 -11.03
N VAL A 82 -16.66 3.17 -9.95
CA VAL A 82 -16.07 3.94 -8.86
C VAL A 82 -15.40 2.97 -7.89
N VAL A 83 -14.17 3.27 -7.51
CA VAL A 83 -13.44 2.53 -6.50
C VAL A 83 -14.05 2.82 -5.12
N ASN A 84 -14.49 1.78 -4.43
CA ASN A 84 -15.04 1.91 -3.08
C ASN A 84 -13.93 1.96 -2.03
N TRP A 85 -12.98 1.03 -2.12
CA TRP A 85 -11.83 0.96 -1.23
C TRP A 85 -10.64 0.27 -1.90
N VAL A 86 -9.45 0.63 -1.40
CA VAL A 86 -8.18 0.00 -1.76
C VAL A 86 -7.97 -1.21 -0.86
N VAL A 87 -7.91 -2.41 -1.45
CA VAL A 87 -7.61 -3.67 -0.76
C VAL A 87 -6.10 -3.78 -0.53
N ALA A 88 -5.29 -3.45 -1.53
CA ALA A 88 -3.84 -3.41 -1.43
C ALA A 88 -3.25 -2.22 -2.20
N PRO A 89 -2.25 -1.51 -1.63
CA PRO A 89 -1.62 -0.38 -2.28
C PRO A 89 -0.76 -0.82 -3.48
N GLY A 90 -0.61 0.09 -4.43
CA GLY A 90 0.24 -0.10 -5.60
C GLY A 90 1.66 0.35 -5.32
N VAL A 91 2.60 -0.14 -6.12
CA VAL A 91 4.03 0.18 -5.98
C VAL A 91 4.53 0.84 -7.25
N ILE A 92 5.09 2.03 -7.09
CA ILE A 92 5.80 2.73 -8.16
C ILE A 92 7.29 2.73 -7.86
N LYS A 93 8.11 2.51 -8.89
CA LYS A 93 9.55 2.65 -8.85
C LYS A 93 9.99 3.78 -9.78
N ARG A 94 10.85 4.65 -9.27
CA ARG A 94 11.53 5.69 -10.04
C ARG A 94 13.01 5.36 -10.18
N GLY A 95 13.46 5.21 -11.41
CA GLY A 95 14.84 4.86 -11.74
C GLY A 95 15.21 3.41 -11.42
N LYS A 96 16.26 2.93 -12.07
CA LYS A 96 16.80 1.58 -11.91
C LYS A 96 17.89 1.57 -10.84
N SER A 97 18.11 0.41 -10.22
CA SER A 97 19.17 0.21 -9.24
C SER A 97 20.58 0.35 -9.83
N THR A 98 20.69 0.39 -11.17
CA THR A 98 21.92 0.69 -11.93
C THR A 98 22.28 2.19 -11.98
N GLY A 99 21.38 3.08 -11.52
CA GLY A 99 21.60 4.52 -11.62
C GLY A 99 21.01 5.18 -12.88
N GLU A 100 20.17 4.46 -13.63
CA GLU A 100 19.55 4.97 -14.86
C GLU A 100 18.07 5.30 -14.68
N GLY A 101 17.50 6.12 -15.57
CA GLY A 101 16.04 6.27 -15.67
C GLY A 101 15.37 7.06 -14.55
N PHE A 102 16.09 7.85 -13.76
CA PHE A 102 15.53 8.64 -12.64
C PHE A 102 14.48 9.70 -13.03
N ARG A 103 14.29 9.94 -14.33
CA ARG A 103 13.22 10.82 -14.85
C ARG A 103 11.91 10.09 -15.13
N HIS A 104 11.90 8.76 -15.04
CA HIS A 104 10.75 7.93 -15.35
C HIS A 104 10.28 7.18 -14.11
N GLU A 105 8.96 7.07 -13.99
CA GLU A 105 8.30 6.25 -12.99
C GLU A 105 7.65 5.05 -13.70
N GLU A 106 7.79 3.89 -13.09
CA GLU A 106 7.28 2.62 -13.59
C GLU A 106 6.42 2.00 -12.49
N MET A 107 5.24 1.51 -12.86
CA MET A 107 4.40 0.75 -11.93
C MET A 107 4.95 -0.67 -11.81
N LEU A 108 5.40 -1.03 -10.60
CA LEU A 108 5.85 -2.38 -10.29
C LEU A 108 4.69 -3.30 -9.94
N LEU A 109 3.72 -2.77 -9.19
CA LEU A 109 2.52 -3.47 -8.79
C LEU A 109 1.34 -2.52 -8.91
N LYS A 110 0.28 -2.95 -9.59
CA LYS A 110 -0.99 -2.24 -9.61
C LYS A 110 -1.65 -2.31 -8.24
N ARG A 111 -2.51 -1.35 -7.95
CA ARG A 111 -3.34 -1.36 -6.75
C ARG A 111 -4.39 -2.47 -6.88
N ILE A 112 -4.67 -3.15 -5.78
CA ILE A 112 -5.84 -4.04 -5.72
C ILE A 112 -6.98 -3.25 -5.12
N VAL A 113 -8.10 -3.16 -5.82
CA VAL A 113 -9.25 -2.36 -5.43
C VAL A 113 -10.53 -3.18 -5.47
N SER A 114 -11.52 -2.73 -4.71
CA SER A 114 -12.90 -3.18 -4.80
C SER A 114 -13.78 -2.05 -5.32
N CYS A 115 -14.71 -2.39 -6.19
CA CYS A 115 -15.64 -1.45 -6.84
C CYS A 115 -17.07 -1.96 -6.66
N ASP A 116 -18.05 -1.05 -6.62
CA ASP A 116 -19.46 -1.45 -6.61
C ASP A 116 -19.81 -2.11 -7.96
N GLU A 117 -20.57 -3.20 -7.91
CA GLU A 117 -21.32 -3.69 -9.06
C GLU A 117 -22.42 -2.67 -9.34
N ASP A 118 -22.24 -1.91 -10.41
CA ASP A 118 -23.18 -0.99 -11.06
C ASP A 118 -24.46 -0.69 -10.25
N ALA A 119 -24.54 0.53 -9.71
CA ALA A 119 -25.83 1.17 -9.50
C ALA A 119 -26.48 1.35 -10.88
N GLY A 120 -27.12 0.30 -11.39
CA GLY A 120 -27.92 0.37 -12.61
C GLY A 120 -29.01 1.45 -12.50
N PRO A 121 -29.48 2.01 -13.62
CA PRO A 121 -30.48 3.07 -13.58
C PRO A 121 -31.78 2.53 -12.96
N CYS A 122 -32.28 3.27 -11.96
CA CYS A 122 -33.55 3.04 -11.27
C CYS A 122 -34.75 2.83 -12.20
#